data_AF-A0A0F9EF32-F1
#
_entry.id   AF-A0A0F9EF32-F1
#
_cell.length_a   1.000
_cell.length_b   1.000
_cell.length_c   1.000
_cell.angle_alpha   90.00
_cell.angle_beta   90.00
_cell.angle_gamma   90.00
#
_symmetry.space_group_name_H-M   'P 1'
#
loop_
_entity.id
_entity.type
_entity.pdbx_description
1 polymer ?
#
loop_
_entity_poly.entity_id
_entity_poly.type
_entity_poly.pdbx_seq_one_letter_code
_entity_poly.pdbx_strand_id
1 'polypeptide(L)'
;MVDEITQAFRRLGPKFTEPRPVQREVLRQIMADRPKLALLEMPTGCGKSPLALAYAELTNAGLTAVLTATISLQEQYAADFPDIVICKGRG
;
A
#
# COMPACT_ATOMS: atom_id res chain seq x y z
N MET A 1 -4.07 14.19 -18.35
CA MET A 1 -3.32 14.44 -17.10
C MET A 1 -3.48 13.19 -16.24
N VAL A 2 -2.39 12.57 -15.78
CA VAL A 2 -2.46 11.35 -14.96
C VAL A 2 -2.81 11.77 -13.53
N ASP A 3 -3.84 11.16 -12.93
CA ASP A 3 -4.30 11.52 -11.59
C ASP A 3 -3.34 11.07 -10.49
N GLU A 4 -3.42 11.69 -9.32
CA GLU A 4 -2.51 11.47 -8.19
C GLU A 4 -2.46 10.02 -7.71
N ILE A 5 -3.60 9.31 -7.71
CA ILE A 5 -3.66 7.89 -7.31
C ILE A 5 -2.84 7.05 -8.28
N THR A 6 -2.97 7.30 -9.58
CA THR A 6 -2.16 6.59 -10.59
C THR A 6 -0.67 6.90 -10.42
N GLN A 7 -0.30 8.13 -10.07
CA GLN A 7 1.10 8.47 -9.80
C GLN A 7 1.64 7.77 -8.55
N ALA A 8 0.87 7.68 -7.47
CA ALA A 8 1.25 6.95 -6.27
C ALA A 8 1.53 5.47 -6.59
N PHE A 9 0.65 4.83 -7.36
CA PHE A 9 0.81 3.44 -7.79
C PHE A 9 2.08 3.22 -8.63
N ARG A 10 2.41 4.15 -9.54
CA ARG A 10 3.66 4.08 -10.32
C ARG A 10 4.94 4.13 -9.47
N ARG A 11 4.91 4.81 -8.33
CA ARG A 11 6.07 4.87 -7.41
C ARG A 11 6.30 3.58 -6.65
N LEU A 12 5.24 2.76 -6.46
CA LEU A 12 5.36 1.48 -5.74
C LEU A 12 6.21 0.44 -6.48
N GLY A 13 6.42 0.62 -7.79
CA GLY A 13 7.21 -0.26 -8.62
C GLY A 13 6.47 -0.76 -9.87
N PRO A 14 7.18 -1.49 -10.75
CA PRO A 14 6.69 -1.84 -12.09
C PRO A 14 5.47 -2.77 -12.09
N LYS A 15 5.26 -3.52 -11.01
CA LYS A 15 4.15 -4.48 -10.86
C LYS A 15 2.79 -3.81 -10.58
N PHE A 16 2.80 -2.57 -10.10
CA PHE A 16 1.61 -1.90 -9.57
C PHE A 16 1.36 -0.54 -10.23
N THR A 17 1.74 -0.37 -11.49
CA THR A 17 1.65 0.94 -12.17
C THR A 17 0.22 1.44 -12.40
N GLU A 18 -0.77 0.55 -12.38
CA GLU A 18 -2.18 0.89 -12.59
C GLU A 18 -3.05 0.39 -11.42
N PRO A 19 -3.80 1.29 -10.75
CA PRO A 19 -4.72 0.90 -9.70
C PRO A 19 -5.96 0.23 -10.28
N ARG A 20 -6.39 -0.88 -9.65
CA ARG A 20 -7.66 -1.53 -9.95
C ARG A 20 -8.83 -0.61 -9.54
N PRO A 21 -10.01 -0.72 -10.20
CA PRO A 21 -11.16 0.13 -9.89
C PRO A 21 -11.53 0.16 -8.40
N VAL A 22 -11.54 -1.01 -7.73
CA VAL A 22 -11.83 -1.10 -6.29
C VAL A 22 -10.79 -0.37 -5.44
N GLN A 23 -9.51 -0.40 -5.82
CA GLN A 23 -8.46 0.27 -5.05
C GLN A 23 -8.57 1.78 -5.15
N ARG A 24 -8.87 2.27 -6.37
CA ARG A 24 -9.11 3.68 -6.63
C ARG A 24 -10.30 4.20 -5.84
N GLU A 25 -11.40 3.44 -5.83
CA GLU A 25 -12.61 3.83 -5.12
C GLU A 25 -12.39 3.90 -3.61
N VAL A 26 -11.78 2.85 -3.04
CA VAL A 26 -11.42 2.85 -1.62
C VAL A 26 -10.53 4.04 -1.30
N LEU A 27 -9.43 4.27 -2.04
CA LEU A 27 -8.52 5.39 -1.78
C LEU A 27 -9.21 6.75 -1.83
N ARG A 28 -10.12 6.97 -2.77
CA ARG A 28 -10.91 8.22 -2.82
C ARG A 28 -11.71 8.44 -1.54
N GLN A 29 -12.37 7.39 -1.05
CA GLN A 29 -13.19 7.45 0.17
C GLN A 29 -12.31 7.76 1.40
N ILE A 30 -11.26 6.98 1.64
CA ILE A 30 -10.38 7.19 2.81
C ILE A 30 -9.61 8.52 2.74
N MET A 31 -9.25 9.00 1.55
CA MET A 31 -8.62 10.32 1.40
C MET A 31 -9.57 11.48 1.67
N ALA A 32 -10.86 11.33 1.33
CA ALA A 32 -11.88 12.32 1.62
C ALA A 32 -12.18 12.38 3.12
N ASP A 33 -12.34 11.21 3.76
CA ASP A 33 -12.72 11.10 5.16
C ASP A 33 -11.56 11.42 6.13
N ARG A 34 -10.31 11.19 5.69
CA ARG A 34 -9.09 11.34 6.50
C ARG A 34 -9.21 10.74 7.91
N PRO A 35 -9.62 9.46 8.03
CA PRO A 35 -9.86 8.86 9.32
C PRO A 35 -8.54 8.72 10.10
N LYS A 36 -8.60 8.89 11.43
CA LYS A 36 -7.47 8.54 12.31
C LYS A 36 -7.21 7.03 12.36
N LEU A 37 -8.27 6.23 12.17
CA LEU A 37 -8.25 4.77 12.16
C LEU A 37 -9.24 4.28 11.12
N ALA A 38 -8.79 3.42 10.20
CA ALA A 38 -9.62 2.79 9.19
C ALA A 38 -9.50 1.27 9.28
N LEU A 39 -10.64 0.57 9.16
CA LEU A 39 -10.71 -0.87 8.98
C LEU A 39 -11.25 -1.13 7.58
N LEU A 40 -10.50 -1.90 6.78
CA LEU A 40 -10.89 -2.26 5.42
C LEU A 40 -11.09 -3.77 5.32
N GLU A 41 -12.33 -4.19 5.08
CA GLU A 41 -12.63 -5.57 4.71
C GLU A 41 -12.54 -5.69 3.19
N MET A 42 -11.58 -6.48 2.71
CA MET A 42 -11.43 -6.75 1.28
C MET A 42 -11.06 -8.23 1.08
N PRO A 43 -11.52 -8.87 -0.01
CA PRO A 43 -11.12 -10.24 -0.34
C PRO A 43 -9.60 -10.39 -0.58
N THR A 44 -9.08 -11.59 -0.36
CA THR A 44 -7.69 -11.93 -0.72
C THR A 44 -7.47 -11.75 -2.21
N GLY A 45 -6.25 -11.34 -2.60
CA GLY A 45 -5.92 -11.12 -4.02
C GLY A 45 -6.42 -9.80 -4.64
N CYS A 46 -7.22 -9.00 -3.94
CA CYS A 46 -7.68 -7.68 -4.43
C CYS A 46 -6.59 -6.59 -4.48
N GLY A 47 -5.38 -6.88 -3.97
CA GLY A 47 -4.28 -5.93 -3.93
C GLY A 47 -4.35 -4.97 -2.73
N LYS A 48 -4.61 -5.50 -1.53
CA LYS A 48 -4.59 -4.72 -0.28
C LYS A 48 -3.21 -4.10 0.01
N SER A 49 -2.14 -4.84 -0.28
CA SER A 49 -0.75 -4.39 -0.04
C SER A 49 -0.39 -3.11 -0.82
N PRO A 50 -0.52 -3.05 -2.17
CA PRO A 50 -0.24 -1.81 -2.89
C PRO A 50 -1.23 -0.69 -2.54
N LEU A 51 -2.48 -1.00 -2.15
CA LEU A 51 -3.43 0.00 -1.70
C LEU A 51 -2.95 0.72 -0.43
N ALA A 52 -2.49 -0.02 0.57
CA ALA A 52 -2.00 0.56 1.83
C ALA A 52 -0.75 1.43 1.61
N LEU A 53 0.16 0.99 0.74
CA LEU A 53 1.36 1.76 0.41
C LEU A 53 1.05 2.99 -0.45
N ALA A 54 0.14 2.88 -1.42
CA ALA A 54 -0.32 4.05 -2.17
C ALA A 54 -0.97 5.10 -1.26
N TYR A 55 -1.71 4.68 -0.23
CA TYR A 55 -2.25 5.61 0.76
C TYR A 55 -1.14 6.34 1.53
N ALA A 56 -0.09 5.62 1.95
CA ALA A 56 1.07 6.23 2.61
C ALA A 56 1.79 7.25 1.71
N GLU A 57 1.97 6.92 0.43
CA GLU A 57 2.50 7.83 -0.60
C GLU A 57 1.64 9.08 -0.76
N LEU A 58 0.32 8.92 -0.87
CA LEU A 58 -0.64 10.02 -1.06
C LEU A 58 -0.76 10.94 0.16
N THR A 59 -0.52 10.41 1.36
CA THR A 59 -0.57 11.18 2.61
C THR A 59 0.79 11.71 3.05
N ASN A 60 1.86 11.40 2.32
CA ASN A 60 3.23 11.77 2.66
C ASN A 60 3.59 11.40 4.10
N ALA A 61 3.27 10.17 4.50
CA ALA A 61 3.34 9.69 5.89
C ALA A 61 4.77 9.73 6.51
N GLY A 62 5.81 9.98 5.71
CA GLY A 62 7.21 10.10 6.14
C GLY A 62 7.81 8.75 6.51
N LEU A 63 7.29 8.10 7.55
CA LEU A 63 7.63 6.74 7.98
C LEU A 63 6.37 5.89 8.00
N THR A 64 6.39 4.78 7.26
CA THR A 64 5.29 3.81 7.22
C THR A 64 5.78 2.46 7.70
N ALA A 65 5.07 1.85 8.65
CA ALA A 65 5.33 0.50 9.11
C ALA A 65 4.21 -0.44 8.61
N VAL A 66 4.60 -1.56 8.01
CA VAL A 66 3.68 -2.63 7.63
C VAL A 66 3.92 -3.82 8.54
N LEU A 67 2.89 -4.21 9.29
CA LEU A 67 2.90 -5.40 10.11
C LEU A 67 2.28 -6.56 9.33
N THR A 68 3.04 -7.64 9.16
CA THR A 68 2.56 -8.87 8.54
C THR A 68 2.52 -10.01 9.56
N ALA A 69 1.63 -10.97 9.34
CA ALA A 69 1.48 -12.11 10.25
C ALA A 69 2.64 -13.12 10.16
N THR A 70 3.40 -13.13 9.06
CA THR A 70 4.45 -14.13 8.79
C THR A 70 5.68 -13.50 8.15
N ILE A 71 6.84 -14.15 8.36
CA ILE A 71 8.11 -13.78 7.72
C ILE A 71 8.02 -13.88 6.19
N SER A 72 7.37 -14.92 5.68
CA SER A 72 7.18 -15.11 4.22
C SER A 72 6.41 -13.93 3.61
N LEU A 73 5.42 -13.37 4.30
CA LEU A 73 4.77 -12.14 3.84
C LEU A 73 5.71 -10.93 3.88
N GLN A 74 6.60 -10.81 4.87
CA GLN A 74 7.61 -9.72 4.86
C GLN A 74 8.54 -9.82 3.65
N GLU A 75 8.97 -11.04 3.32
CA GLU A 75 9.80 -11.30 2.15
C GLU A 75 9.06 -10.99 0.85
N GLN A 76 7.77 -11.32 0.78
CA GLN A 76 6.92 -10.92 -0.35
C GLN A 76 6.86 -9.40 -0.49
N TYR A 77 6.70 -8.65 0.60
CA TYR A 77 6.69 -7.19 0.55
C TYR A 77 8.04 -6.63 0.07
N ALA A 78 9.16 -7.14 0.58
CA ALA A 78 10.48 -6.69 0.14
C ALA A 78 10.79 -7.02 -1.33
N ALA A 79 10.24 -8.14 -1.84
CA ALA A 79 10.37 -8.49 -3.25
C ALA A 79 9.46 -7.64 -4.16
N ASP A 80 8.24 -7.34 -3.70
CA ASP A 80 7.24 -6.61 -4.48
C ASP A 80 7.45 -5.08 -4.45
N PHE A 81 8.05 -4.54 -3.39
CA PHE A 81 8.20 -3.10 -3.16
C PHE A 81 9.67 -2.75 -2.84
N PRO A 82 10.40 -2.10 -3.77
CA PRO A 82 11.86 -1.93 -3.67
C PRO A 82 12.32 -1.10 -2.47
N ASP A 83 11.47 -0.18 -1.98
CA ASP A 83 11.81 0.73 -0.88
C ASP A 83 11.48 0.15 0.51
N ILE A 84 10.91 -1.06 0.56
CA ILE A 84 10.59 -1.71 1.84
C ILE A 84 11.82 -2.41 2.41
N VAL A 85 12.17 -2.02 3.63
CA VAL A 85 13.20 -2.68 4.42
C VAL A 85 12.56 -3.67 5.39
N ILE A 86 13.08 -4.89 5.42
CA ILE A 86 12.65 -5.91 6.37
C ILE A 86 13.27 -5.60 7.75
N CYS A 87 12.43 -5.46 8.77
CA CYS A 87 12.85 -5.42 10.17
C CYS A 87 12.64 -6.79 10.83
N LYS A 88 13.73 -7.55 11.03
CA LYS A 88 13.73 -8.84 11.73
C LYS A 88 14.59 -8.73 12.99
N GLY A 89 14.07 -9.22 14.12
CA GLY A 89 14.87 -9.40 15.34
C GLY A 89 15.95 -10.47 15.14
N ARG A 90 17.04 -10.40 15.91
CA ARG A 90 18.02 -11.48 15.98
C ARG A 90 17.43 -12.59 16.86
N GLY A 91 17.06 -13.70 16.24
CA GLY A 91 16.64 -14.95 16.89
C GLY A 91 17.33 -16.11 16.21
#